data_AF-A0A2V9DPI2-F1
#
_entry.id   AF-A0A2V9DPI2-F1
#
_cell.length_a   1.000
_cell.length_b   1.000
_cell.length_c   1.000
_cell.angle_alpha   90.00
_cell.angle_beta   90.00
_cell.angle_gamma   90.00
#
_symmetry.space_group_name_H-M   'P 1'
#
loop_
_entity.id
_entity.type
_entity.pdbx_description
1 polymer ?
#
loop_
_entity_poly.entity_id
_entity_poly.type
_entity_poly.pdbx_seq_one_letter_code
_entity_poly.pdbx_strand_id
1 'polypeptide(L)' 'LAAGDTRKARADYQAALELNSIDNRAYFGLADIDEREGRVEDALREYRAGLETDPRNAGALAAMQRLAGGASR' A
#
# COMPACT_ATOMS: atom_id res chain seq x y z
N LEU A 1 6.41 -20.04 2.35
CA LEU A 1 6.26 -19.44 3.70
C LEU A 1 5.68 -18.01 3.66
N ALA A 2 5.02 -17.56 2.57
CA ALA A 2 4.79 -16.13 2.35
C ALA A 2 3.44 -15.54 2.82
N ALA A 3 2.47 -16.36 3.25
CA ALA A 3 1.15 -15.85 3.65
C ALA A 3 1.04 -15.52 5.16
N GLY A 4 1.89 -16.14 5.99
CA GLY A 4 1.90 -15.92 7.44
C GLY A 4 2.47 -14.56 7.83
N ASP A 5 3.54 -14.15 7.15
CA ASP A 5 4.21 -12.86 7.40
C ASP A 5 3.36 -11.67 6.95
N THR A 6 2.57 -11.84 5.88
CA THR A 6 1.72 -10.79 5.31
C THR A 6 0.63 -10.31 6.26
N ARG A 7 -0.03 -11.23 7.00
CA ARG A 7 -1.07 -10.85 7.96
C ARG A 7 -0.51 -10.08 9.16
N LYS A 8 0.66 -10.52 9.64
CA LYS A 8 1.35 -9.84 10.74
C LYS A 8 1.82 -8.45 10.32
N ALA A 9 2.46 -8.34 9.15
CA ALA A 9 2.88 -7.06 8.59
C ALA A 9 1.70 -6.10 8.39
N ARG A 10 0.55 -6.59 7.91
CA ARG A 10 -0.68 -5.79 7.81
C ARG A 10 -1.10 -5.24 9.17
N ALA A 11 -1.15 -6.09 10.20
CA ALA A 11 -1.50 -5.65 11.55
C ALA A 11 -0.50 -4.62 12.10
N ASP A 12 0.80 -4.82 11.87
CA ASP A 12 1.84 -3.88 12.30
C ASP A 12 1.68 -2.52 11.61
N TYR A 13 1.40 -2.48 10.31
CA TYR A 13 1.14 -1.22 9.60
C TYR A 13 -0.17 -0.56 10.00
N GLN A 14 -1.23 -1.33 10.27
CA GLN A 14 -2.48 -0.78 10.80
C GLN A 14 -2.28 -0.14 12.17
N ALA A 15 -1.57 -0.81 13.08
CA ALA A 15 -1.22 -0.24 14.38
C ALA A 15 -0.34 1.01 14.24
N ALA A 16 0.56 1.05 13.26
CA ALA A 16 1.34 2.25 12.95
C ALA A 16 0.45 3.41 12.51
N LEU A 17 -0.61 3.16 11.72
CA LEU A 17 -1.59 4.18 11.33
C LEU A 17 -2.51 4.60 12.46
N GLU A 18 -2.80 3.73 13.43
CA GLU A 18 -3.52 4.10 14.66
C GLU A 18 -2.70 5.06 15.53
N LEU A 19 -1.38 4.86 15.59
CA LEU A 19 -0.45 5.74 16.31
C LEU A 19 -0.12 7.01 15.54
N ASN A 20 0.01 6.91 14.22
CA ASN A 20 0.35 8.00 13.32
C ASN A 20 -0.39 7.85 11.99
N SER A 21 -1.53 8.53 11.88
CA SER A 21 -2.43 8.46 10.72
C SER A 21 -1.83 9.00 9.42
N ILE A 22 -0.64 9.62 9.47
CA ILE A 22 0.08 10.18 8.31
C ILE A 22 1.39 9.45 8.00
N ASP A 23 1.62 8.23 8.53
CA ASP A 23 2.83 7.46 8.19
C ASP A 23 2.74 6.88 6.77
N ASN A 24 3.40 7.53 5.81
CA ASN A 24 3.49 7.05 4.43
C ASN A 24 4.04 5.64 4.30
N ARG A 25 4.98 5.22 5.15
CA ARG A 25 5.57 3.88 5.06
C ARG A 25 4.55 2.82 5.43
N ALA A 26 3.67 3.12 6.38
CA ALA A 26 2.59 2.22 6.75
C ALA A 26 1.57 2.09 5.61
N TYR A 27 1.19 3.20 4.97
CA TYR A 27 0.34 3.18 3.78
C TYR A 27 0.98 2.40 2.62
N PHE A 28 2.25 2.63 2.31
CA PHE A 28 2.95 1.90 1.23
C PHE A 28 3.14 0.42 1.55
N GLY A 29 3.36 0.08 2.82
CA GLY A 29 3.45 -1.30 3.28
C GLY A 29 2.12 -2.05 3.16
N LEU A 30 1.00 -1.41 3.52
CA LEU A 30 -0.33 -1.96 3.28
C LEU A 30 -0.60 -2.14 1.78
N ALA A 31 -0.25 -1.13 0.97
CA ALA A 31 -0.45 -1.19 -0.47
C ALA A 31 0.33 -2.33 -1.15
N ASP A 32 1.59 -2.57 -0.77
CA ASP A 32 2.38 -3.72 -1.27
C ASP A 32 1.74 -5.06 -0.88
N ILE A 33 1.21 -5.15 0.34
CA ILE A 33 0.49 -6.34 0.80
C ILE A 33 -0.78 -6.55 -0.02
N ASP A 34 -1.61 -5.50 -0.18
CA ASP A 34 -2.85 -5.57 -0.94
C ASP A 34 -2.59 -5.96 -2.39
N GLU A 35 -1.52 -5.42 -2.98
CA GLU A 35 -1.07 -5.79 -4.32
C GLU A 35 -0.73 -7.28 -4.42
N ARG A 36 0.10 -7.79 -3.49
CA ARG A 36 0.53 -9.20 -3.46
C ARG A 36 -0.64 -10.17 -3.27
N GLU A 37 -1.69 -9.72 -2.58
CA GLU A 37 -2.92 -10.50 -2.38
C GLU A 37 -3.95 -10.29 -3.50
N GLY A 38 -3.61 -9.54 -4.56
CA GLY A 38 -4.45 -9.31 -5.73
C GLY A 38 -5.58 -8.30 -5.50
N ARG A 39 -5.59 -7.60 -4.35
CA ARG A 39 -6.55 -6.54 -4.03
C ARG A 39 -6.09 -5.21 -4.61
N VAL A 40 -6.19 -5.10 -5.93
CA VAL A 40 -5.67 -3.96 -6.70
C VAL A 40 -6.32 -2.64 -6.27
N GLU A 41 -7.63 -2.63 -6.05
CA GLU A 41 -8.37 -1.42 -5.64
C GLU A 41 -7.92 -0.91 -4.26
N ASP A 42 -7.76 -1.81 -3.28
CA ASP A 42 -7.22 -1.47 -1.97
C ASP A 42 -5.77 -0.96 -2.12
N ALA A 43 -4.91 -1.67 -2.86
CA ALA A 43 -3.53 -1.24 -3.07
C ALA A 43 -3.43 0.19 -3.64
N LEU A 44 -4.25 0.52 -4.65
CA LEU A 44 -4.32 1.85 -5.24
C LEU A 44 -4.78 2.92 -4.24
N ARG A 45 -5.77 2.59 -3.39
CA ARG A 45 -6.24 3.49 -2.34
C ARG A 45 -5.14 3.77 -1.32
N GLU A 46 -4.38 2.76 -0.88
CA GLU A 46 -3.39 2.97 0.19
C GLU A 46 -2.14 3.65 -0.37
N TYR A 47 -1.74 3.35 -1.62
CA TYR A 47 -0.71 4.14 -2.30
C TYR A 47 -1.10 5.61 -2.43
N ARG A 48 -2.35 5.90 -2.79
CA ARG A 48 -2.83 7.27 -2.90
C ARG A 48 -2.76 7.99 -1.56
N ALA A 49 -3.22 7.37 -0.47
CA ALA A 49 -3.16 7.95 0.87
C ALA A 49 -1.71 8.23 1.32
N GLY A 50 -0.78 7.31 1.07
CA GLY A 50 0.64 7.54 1.35
C GLY A 50 1.23 8.70 0.54
N LEU A 51 0.85 8.82 -0.73
CA LEU A 51 1.28 9.91 -1.61
C LEU A 51 0.69 11.28 -1.23
N GLU A 52 -0.41 11.35 -0.49
CA GLU A 52 -0.90 12.63 0.05
C GLU A 52 0.12 13.27 1.01
N THR A 53 0.96 12.45 1.65
CA THR A 53 2.00 12.88 2.60
C THR A 53 3.41 12.90 1.99
N ASP A 54 3.72 11.98 1.08
CA ASP A 54 4.95 11.97 0.27
C ASP A 54 4.63 11.89 -1.23
N PRO A 55 4.25 13.00 -1.87
CA PRO A 55 3.79 13.00 -3.26
C PRO A 55 4.89 12.68 -4.28
N ARG A 56 6.15 12.64 -3.84
CA ARG A 56 7.32 12.41 -4.72
C ARG A 56 7.88 11.00 -4.59
N ASN A 57 7.16 10.10 -3.91
CA ASN A 57 7.59 8.73 -3.76
C ASN A 57 7.56 7.98 -5.10
N ALA A 58 8.74 7.79 -5.70
CA ALA A 58 8.87 7.16 -7.01
C ALA A 58 8.35 5.70 -7.02
N GLY A 59 8.50 4.99 -5.90
CA GLY A 59 8.03 3.60 -5.76
C GLY A 59 6.51 3.52 -5.83
N ALA A 60 5.81 4.32 -5.01
CA ALA A 60 4.35 4.36 -5.00
C ALA A 60 3.76 4.85 -6.33
N LEU A 61 4.37 5.87 -6.95
CA LEU A 61 3.92 6.35 -8.27
C LEU A 61 4.06 5.27 -9.36
N ALA A 62 5.19 4.56 -9.40
CA ALA A 62 5.41 3.48 -10.36
C ALA A 62 4.46 2.31 -10.12
N ALA A 63 4.21 1.94 -8.85
CA ALA A 63 3.26 0.89 -8.49
C ALA A 63 1.83 1.26 -8.91
N MET A 64 1.37 2.48 -8.63
CA MET A 64 0.05 2.95 -9.07
C MET A 64 -0.11 2.95 -10.59
N GLN A 65 0.90 3.40 -11.34
CA GLN A 65 0.84 3.39 -12.81
C GLN A 65 0.70 1.96 -13.35
N ARG A 66 1.46 1.01 -12.80
CA ARG A 66 1.36 -0.40 -13.16
C ARG A 66 -0.01 -0.99 -12.82
N LEU A 67 -0.53 -0.70 -11.64
CA LEU A 67 -1.80 -1.23 -11.16
C LEU A 67 -3.00 -0.64 -11.93
N ALA A 68 -3.01 0.67 -12.16
CA ALA A 68 -4.05 1.35 -12.93
C ALA A 68 -4.05 0.93 -14.42
N GLY A 69 -2.88 0.69 -15.01
CA GLY A 69 -2.75 0.20 -16.38
C GLY A 69 -3.24 -1.24 -16.57
N GLY A 70 -3.24 -2.06 -15.51
CA GLY A 70 -3.75 -3.43 -15.52
C GLY A 70 -5.25 -3.56 -15.28
N ALA A 71 -5.85 -2.65 -14.51
CA ALA A 71 -7.27 -2.66 -14.16
C ALA A 71 -8.22 -2.17 -15.28
N SER A 72 -7.69 -1.76 -16.44
CA SER A 72 -8.44 -1.16 -17.54
C SER A 72 -8.70 -2.10 -18.73
N ARG A 73 -8.94 -3.40 -18.51
CA ARG A 73 -9.31 -4.35 -19.59
C ARG A 73 -10.50 -5.23 -19.23
#